data_AF-A0A5C7AWF6-F1
#
_entry.id   AF-A0A5C7AWF6-F1
#
_cell.length_a   1.000
_cell.length_b   1.000
_cell.length_c   1.000
_cell.angle_alpha   90.00
_cell.angle_beta   90.00
_cell.angle_gamma   90.00
#
_symmetry.space_group_name_H-M   'P 1'
#
loop_
_entity.id
_entity.type
_entity.pdbx_description
1 polymer ?
#
loop_
_entity_poly.entity_id
_entity_poly.type
_entity_poly.pdbx_seq_one_letter_code
_entity_poly.pdbx_strand_id
1 'polypeptide(L)'
;MKTLKYILSFILITITIMSFSQCTTTKHISNKAPLLIKEAYYKTWSNPARFTGSGINLYIIVENNKAIQLDSVYFQNKVTQLKLTDNTYKATLKTENNKPLDVVMSAKPMAEYGNTLPKTSTKESFPFNLKANECIVSYKKGNKTKYFKIIVNKRQTNSSLNQRM
;
A
#
# COMPACT_ATOMS: atom_id res chain seq x y z
N MET A 1 -3.31 -54.59 28.50
CA MET A 1 -4.15 -53.36 28.61
C MET A 1 -3.34 -52.06 28.67
N LYS A 2 -2.18 -52.01 29.34
CA LYS A 2 -1.38 -50.78 29.47
C LYS A 2 -0.84 -50.27 28.12
N THR A 3 -0.28 -51.17 27.30
CA THR A 3 0.23 -50.87 25.95
C THR A 3 -0.85 -50.33 25.00
N LEU A 4 -2.06 -50.89 25.05
CA LEU A 4 -3.21 -50.42 24.27
C LEU A 4 -3.65 -48.99 24.66
N LYS A 5 -3.58 -48.65 25.96
CA LYS A 5 -3.84 -47.29 26.47
C LYS A 5 -2.82 -46.27 25.95
N TYR A 6 -1.54 -46.64 25.87
CA TYR A 6 -0.49 -45.75 25.35
C TYR A 6 -0.64 -45.53 23.84
N ILE A 7 -0.99 -46.55 23.07
CA ILE A 7 -1.24 -46.44 21.62
C ILE A 7 -2.45 -45.54 21.37
N LEU A 8 -3.56 -45.73 22.11
CA LEU A 8 -4.76 -44.90 21.98
C LEU A 8 -4.47 -43.43 22.37
N SER A 9 -3.66 -43.21 23.41
CA SER A 9 -3.22 -41.87 23.82
C SER A 9 -2.36 -41.18 22.77
N PHE A 10 -1.48 -41.92 22.08
CA PHE A 10 -0.62 -41.36 21.02
C PHE A 10 -1.45 -40.92 19.81
N ILE A 11 -2.44 -41.73 19.41
CA ILE A 11 -3.36 -41.42 18.31
C ILE A 11 -4.16 -40.15 18.61
N LEU A 12 -4.66 -40.03 19.86
CA LEU A 12 -5.43 -38.86 20.27
C LEU A 12 -4.59 -37.58 20.19
N ILE A 13 -3.33 -37.63 20.64
CA ILE A 13 -2.39 -36.50 20.58
C ILE A 13 -2.14 -36.07 19.13
N THR A 14 -1.90 -37.03 18.23
CA THR A 14 -1.67 -36.72 16.79
C THR A 14 -2.88 -36.07 16.11
N ILE A 15 -4.11 -36.46 16.48
CA ILE A 15 -5.35 -35.86 15.94
C ILE A 15 -5.51 -34.40 16.40
N THR A 16 -5.18 -34.09 17.65
CA THR A 16 -5.22 -32.70 18.14
C THR A 16 -4.24 -31.78 17.41
N ILE A 17 -3.06 -32.29 17.04
CA ILE A 17 -2.03 -31.49 16.34
C ILE A 17 -2.44 -31.16 14.89
N MET A 18 -3.19 -32.05 14.22
CA MET A 18 -3.69 -31.82 12.86
C MET A 18 -4.83 -30.80 12.77
N SER A 19 -5.46 -30.43 13.89
CA SER A 19 -6.62 -29.52 13.88
C SER A 19 -6.26 -28.05 13.71
N PHE A 20 -4.97 -27.67 13.71
CA PHE A 20 -4.51 -26.29 13.52
C PHE A 20 -4.18 -25.92 12.06
N SER A 21 -4.36 -26.82 11.10
CA SER A 21 -4.12 -26.48 9.70
C SER A 21 -5.29 -25.67 9.13
N GLN A 22 -4.98 -24.44 8.71
CA GLN A 22 -5.69 -23.57 7.74
C GLN A 22 -6.44 -22.35 8.31
N CYS A 23 -5.68 -21.40 8.86
CA CYS A 23 -6.06 -19.98 8.81
C CYS A 23 -5.17 -19.24 7.78
N THR A 24 -5.32 -19.55 6.48
CA THR A 24 -4.81 -18.65 5.44
C THR A 24 -5.84 -17.53 5.22
N THR A 25 -5.56 -16.34 5.72
CA THR A 25 -6.34 -15.14 5.39
C THR A 25 -5.98 -14.67 3.98
N THR A 26 -6.41 -15.40 2.96
CA THR A 26 -6.28 -14.95 1.57
C THR A 26 -7.19 -13.73 1.38
N LYS A 27 -6.60 -12.56 1.14
CA LYS A 27 -7.35 -11.33 0.87
C LYS A 27 -8.07 -11.50 -0.48
N HIS A 28 -9.37 -11.76 -0.44
CA HIS A 28 -10.17 -11.92 -1.65
C HIS A 28 -10.33 -10.57 -2.38
N ILE A 29 -9.63 -10.41 -3.51
CA ILE A 29 -9.69 -9.21 -4.35
C ILE A 29 -10.79 -9.43 -5.40
N SER A 30 -11.79 -8.55 -5.41
CA SER A 30 -12.79 -8.55 -6.48
C SER A 30 -12.32 -7.71 -7.67
N ASN A 31 -12.59 -8.17 -8.88
CA ASN A 31 -12.40 -7.36 -10.09
C ASN A 31 -13.56 -6.38 -10.34
N LYS A 32 -14.67 -6.50 -9.59
CA LYS A 32 -15.82 -5.60 -9.72
C LYS A 32 -15.84 -4.62 -8.56
N ALA A 33 -15.83 -3.33 -8.89
CA ALA A 33 -16.03 -2.28 -7.90
C ALA A 33 -17.46 -2.36 -7.34
N PRO A 34 -17.65 -2.19 -6.02
CA PRO A 34 -18.97 -2.30 -5.41
C PRO A 34 -19.81 -1.02 -5.57
N LEU A 35 -19.24 0.01 -6.20
CA LEU A 35 -19.83 1.31 -6.49
C LEU A 35 -19.43 1.74 -7.90
N LEU A 36 -20.19 2.67 -8.49
CA LEU A 36 -19.87 3.21 -9.81
C LEU A 36 -18.74 4.25 -9.70
N ILE A 37 -17.61 3.93 -10.32
CA ILE A 37 -16.45 4.82 -10.43
C ILE A 37 -16.57 5.56 -11.75
N LYS A 38 -16.78 6.87 -11.70
CA LYS A 38 -16.85 7.70 -12.90
C LYS A 38 -15.47 7.87 -13.52
N GLU A 39 -14.48 8.10 -12.66
CA GLU A 39 -13.12 8.36 -13.11
C GLU A 39 -12.10 8.05 -12.01
N ALA A 40 -10.94 7.51 -12.39
CA ALA A 40 -9.82 7.35 -11.48
C ALA A 40 -8.51 7.72 -12.17
N TYR A 41 -7.77 8.64 -11.55
CA TYR A 41 -6.52 9.16 -12.11
C TYR A 41 -5.53 9.52 -11.01
N TYR A 42 -4.27 9.67 -11.38
CA TYR A 42 -3.26 10.16 -10.47
C TYR A 42 -2.42 11.27 -11.11
N LYS A 43 -1.94 12.17 -10.27
CA LYS A 43 -1.03 13.27 -10.63
C LYS A 43 0.24 13.13 -9.81
N THR A 44 1.38 13.25 -10.47
CA THR A 44 2.67 13.35 -9.81
C THR A 44 2.94 14.79 -9.42
N TRP A 45 3.54 14.99 -8.25
CA TRP A 45 4.04 16.29 -7.82
C TRP A 45 5.48 16.14 -7.32
N SER A 46 6.26 17.19 -7.53
CA SER A 46 7.63 17.32 -7.07
C SER A 46 7.82 18.77 -6.69
N ASN A 47 8.30 19.01 -5.48
CA ASN A 47 8.65 20.37 -5.10
C ASN A 47 10.09 20.65 -5.58
N PRO A 48 10.35 21.73 -6.33
CA PRO A 48 11.71 22.07 -6.78
C PRO A 48 12.66 22.37 -5.62
N ALA A 49 12.15 22.73 -4.44
CA ALA A 49 12.97 22.81 -3.24
C ALA A 49 13.50 21.40 -2.90
N ARG A 50 14.84 21.26 -2.89
CA ARG A 50 15.62 20.00 -2.89
C ARG A 50 15.31 18.99 -1.77
N PHE A 51 14.37 19.29 -0.86
CA PHE A 51 14.13 18.53 0.37
C PHE A 51 12.65 18.40 0.77
N THR A 52 11.69 18.93 -0.01
CA THR A 52 10.26 18.87 0.37
C THR A 52 9.56 17.59 -0.12
N GLY A 53 10.32 16.71 -0.77
CA GLY A 53 9.87 15.42 -1.27
C GLY A 53 9.13 15.50 -2.61
N SER A 54 8.81 14.32 -3.11
CA SER A 54 7.96 14.11 -4.28
C SER A 54 6.86 13.13 -3.90
N GLY A 55 5.85 13.00 -4.75
CA GLY A 55 4.79 12.05 -4.47
C GLY A 55 3.73 11.98 -5.55
N ILE A 56 2.67 11.26 -5.20
CA ILE A 56 1.53 10.99 -6.06
C ILE A 56 0.28 11.40 -5.32
N ASN A 57 -0.56 12.19 -5.97
CA ASN A 57 -1.94 12.41 -5.55
C ASN A 57 -2.85 11.58 -6.43
N LEU A 58 -3.56 10.64 -5.83
CA LEU A 58 -4.53 9.76 -6.47
C LEU A 58 -5.94 10.27 -6.19
N TYR A 59 -6.77 10.29 -7.22
CA TYR A 59 -8.14 10.79 -7.21
C TYR A 59 -9.08 9.72 -7.77
N ILE A 60 -10.13 9.41 -7.02
CA ILE A 60 -11.19 8.47 -7.42
C ILE A 60 -12.51 9.21 -7.30
N ILE A 61 -13.13 9.50 -8.44
CA ILE A 61 -14.44 10.16 -8.53
C ILE A 61 -15.52 9.09 -8.59
N VAL A 62 -16.46 9.15 -7.65
CA VAL A 62 -17.53 8.17 -7.52
C VAL A 62 -18.89 8.82 -7.76
N GLU A 63 -19.83 8.05 -8.29
CA GLU A 63 -21.23 8.46 -8.22
C GLU A 63 -21.71 8.42 -6.77
N ASN A 64 -22.47 9.43 -6.35
CA ASN A 64 -22.88 9.61 -4.96
C ASN A 64 -23.59 8.33 -4.46
N ASN A 65 -22.91 7.54 -3.64
CA ASN A 65 -23.48 6.37 -3.04
C ASN A 65 -22.99 6.27 -1.59
N LYS A 66 -23.84 6.71 -0.66
CA LYS A 66 -23.58 6.70 0.79
C LYS A 66 -23.49 5.30 1.39
N ALA A 67 -23.86 4.25 0.64
CA ALA A 67 -23.90 2.88 1.17
C ALA A 67 -22.51 2.25 1.35
N ILE A 68 -21.47 2.73 0.65
CA ILE A 68 -20.14 2.13 0.66
C ILE A 68 -19.06 3.19 0.81
N GLN A 69 -18.34 3.12 1.91
CA GLN A 69 -17.21 4.00 2.19
C GLN A 69 -15.89 3.30 1.89
N LEU A 70 -15.05 3.97 1.08
CA LEU A 70 -13.68 3.53 0.80
C LEU A 70 -12.78 3.94 1.98
N ASP A 71 -11.86 3.06 2.35
CA ASP A 71 -11.03 3.22 3.56
C ASP A 71 -9.56 3.51 3.21
N SER A 72 -8.88 2.53 2.62
CA SER A 72 -7.46 2.65 2.25
C SER A 72 -7.20 2.22 0.82
N VAL A 73 -6.15 2.78 0.23
CA VAL A 73 -5.69 2.49 -1.13
C VAL A 73 -4.27 1.94 -1.13
N TYR A 74 -4.03 0.99 -2.01
CA TYR A 74 -2.76 0.30 -2.22
C TYR A 74 -2.31 0.58 -3.66
N PHE A 75 -1.27 1.38 -3.81
CA PHE A 75 -0.78 1.83 -5.11
C PHE A 75 0.74 1.98 -5.09
N GLN A 76 1.44 1.44 -6.10
CA GLN A 76 2.90 1.50 -6.23
C GLN A 76 3.67 1.15 -4.93
N ASN A 77 3.35 -0.02 -4.35
CA ASN A 77 3.95 -0.54 -3.11
C ASN A 77 3.77 0.34 -1.87
N LYS A 78 2.79 1.24 -1.89
CA LYS A 78 2.45 2.11 -0.76
C LYS A 78 1.00 1.95 -0.39
N VAL A 79 0.72 2.15 0.89
CA VAL A 79 -0.64 2.16 1.44
C VAL A 79 -0.92 3.51 2.08
N THR A 80 -2.10 4.07 1.82
CA THR A 80 -2.56 5.30 2.47
C THR A 80 -4.07 5.30 2.61
N GLN A 81 -4.57 6.07 3.58
CA GLN A 81 -6.00 6.25 3.78
C GLN A 81 -6.59 7.19 2.72
N LEU A 82 -7.79 6.87 2.25
CA LEU A 82 -8.55 7.71 1.34
C LEU A 82 -9.34 8.74 2.15
N LYS A 83 -9.23 10.01 1.75
CA LYS A 83 -10.04 11.09 2.31
C LYS A 83 -11.14 11.44 1.32
N LEU A 84 -12.39 11.39 1.77
CA LEU A 84 -13.53 11.81 0.97
C LEU A 84 -13.68 13.33 1.03
N THR A 85 -13.81 13.97 -0.13
CA THR A 85 -14.21 15.37 -0.27
C THR A 85 -15.30 15.40 -1.33
N ASP A 86 -16.52 15.72 -0.92
CA ASP A 86 -17.75 15.62 -1.72
C ASP A 86 -17.94 14.22 -2.32
N ASN A 87 -17.63 14.08 -3.62
CA ASN A 87 -17.75 12.86 -4.42
C ASN A 87 -16.38 12.32 -4.87
N THR A 88 -15.29 12.88 -4.36
CA THR A 88 -13.93 12.55 -4.76
C THR A 88 -13.15 12.02 -3.58
N TYR A 89 -12.66 10.79 -3.69
CA TYR A 89 -11.68 10.25 -2.76
C TYR A 89 -10.28 10.66 -3.20
N LYS A 90 -9.53 11.28 -2.29
CA LYS A 90 -8.15 11.71 -2.49
C LYS A 90 -7.22 10.91 -1.60
N ALA A 91 -6.13 10.43 -2.17
CA ALA A 91 -5.02 9.81 -1.46
C ALA A 91 -3.71 10.50 -1.84
N THR A 92 -2.88 10.83 -0.85
CA THR A 92 -1.54 11.39 -1.07
C THR A 92 -0.51 10.34 -0.66
N LEU A 93 0.19 9.80 -1.65
CA LEU A 93 1.29 8.86 -1.47
C LEU A 93 2.59 9.66 -1.59
N LYS A 94 3.22 9.96 -0.46
CA LYS A 94 4.54 10.59 -0.46
C LYS A 94 5.58 9.57 -0.88
N THR A 95 6.54 9.99 -1.68
CA THR A 95 7.76 9.23 -1.89
C THR A 95 8.72 9.64 -0.80
N GLU A 96 9.11 8.68 0.02
CA GLU A 96 10.22 8.81 0.94
C GLU A 96 11.50 8.91 0.11
N ASN A 97 11.72 10.07 -0.49
CA ASN A 97 12.99 10.38 -1.12
C ASN A 97 13.76 11.26 -0.14
N ASN A 98 14.77 10.60 0.44
CA ASN A 98 15.99 11.16 0.97
C ASN A 98 15.78 12.27 1.99
N LYS A 99 15.58 11.88 3.25
CA LYS A 99 16.30 12.62 4.30
C LYS A 99 17.75 12.71 3.82
N PRO A 100 18.41 13.88 3.87
CA PRO A 100 19.83 13.94 3.57
C PRO A 100 20.48 12.86 4.43
N LEU A 101 21.12 11.90 3.76
CA LEU A 101 21.93 10.95 4.50
C LEU A 101 23.06 11.79 5.08
N ASP A 102 23.27 11.64 6.38
CA ASP A 102 24.42 12.24 7.03
C ASP A 102 25.65 11.45 6.57
N VAL A 103 26.12 11.81 5.37
CA VAL A 103 27.21 11.17 4.65
C VAL A 103 28.37 12.15 4.67
N VAL A 104 29.46 11.72 5.27
CA VAL A 104 30.73 12.41 5.21
C VAL A 104 31.31 12.18 3.82
N MET A 105 31.43 13.24 3.02
CA MET A 105 32.05 13.19 1.69
C MET A 105 33.38 13.94 1.76
N SER A 106 34.49 13.21 1.85
CA SER A 106 35.81 13.76 2.16
C SER A 106 36.87 13.25 1.18
N ALA A 107 37.90 14.05 0.91
CA ALA A 107 39.02 13.63 0.06
C ALA A 107 39.82 12.46 0.67
N LYS A 108 39.68 12.19 1.98
CA LYS A 108 40.37 11.11 2.69
C LYS A 108 39.46 9.88 2.82
N PRO A 109 39.80 8.72 2.23
CA PRO A 109 38.95 7.53 2.28
C PRO A 109 38.57 7.05 3.68
N MET A 110 39.48 7.20 4.66
CA MET A 110 39.22 6.77 6.04
C MET A 110 38.12 7.60 6.75
N ALA A 111 37.89 8.84 6.31
CA ALA A 111 36.84 9.68 6.89
C ALA A 111 35.42 9.24 6.46
N GLU A 112 35.31 8.40 5.42
CA GLU A 112 34.03 7.89 4.89
C GLU A 112 33.64 6.52 5.48
N TYR A 113 34.52 5.88 6.25
CA TYR A 113 34.31 4.52 6.79
C TYR A 113 33.06 4.41 7.69
N GLY A 114 32.60 5.53 8.26
CA GLY A 114 31.38 5.60 9.08
C GLY A 114 30.08 5.84 8.31
N ASN A 115 30.10 6.00 6.99
CA ASN A 115 28.91 6.27 6.20
C ASN A 115 27.98 5.06 6.21
N THR A 116 26.75 5.24 6.70
CA THR A 116 25.73 4.18 6.69
C THR A 116 24.96 4.18 5.38
N LEU A 117 24.61 2.99 4.89
CA LEU A 117 23.72 2.85 3.74
C LEU A 117 22.36 3.53 4.03
N PRO A 118 21.74 4.18 3.02
CA PRO A 118 20.38 4.65 3.16
C PRO A 118 19.49 3.52 3.64
N LYS A 119 18.71 3.80 4.70
CA LYS A 119 17.56 2.98 5.06
C LYS A 119 16.61 3.04 3.87
N THR A 120 16.76 2.10 2.94
CA THR A 120 15.74 1.83 1.95
C THR A 120 14.53 1.46 2.77
N SER A 121 13.43 2.23 2.67
CA SER A 121 12.18 1.91 3.35
C SER A 121 11.94 0.43 3.08
N THR A 122 12.08 -0.37 4.13
CA THR A 122 11.96 -1.81 4.01
C THR A 122 10.60 -2.04 3.37
N LYS A 123 10.60 -2.77 2.25
CA LYS A 123 9.41 -3.40 1.67
C LYS A 123 8.84 -4.32 2.76
N GLU A 124 8.24 -3.77 3.80
CA GLU A 124 7.45 -4.55 4.74
C GLU A 124 6.31 -5.13 3.92
N SER A 125 6.50 -6.40 3.58
CA SER A 125 5.70 -7.27 2.73
C SER A 125 4.45 -6.60 2.17
N PHE A 126 4.61 -5.84 1.07
CA PHE A 126 3.46 -5.30 0.38
C PHE A 126 2.62 -6.48 -0.13
N PRO A 127 1.38 -6.65 0.36
CA PRO A 127 0.68 -7.93 0.28
C PRO A 127 0.09 -8.23 -1.11
N PHE A 128 0.39 -7.40 -2.10
CA PHE A 128 -0.21 -7.46 -3.43
C PHE A 128 0.87 -7.30 -4.50
N ASN A 129 0.78 -8.07 -5.57
CA ASN A 129 1.59 -7.83 -6.76
C ASN A 129 0.79 -6.95 -7.73
N LEU A 130 1.19 -5.70 -7.91
CA LEU A 130 0.47 -4.69 -8.72
C LEU A 130 1.35 -4.16 -9.85
N LYS A 131 0.77 -4.01 -11.04
CA LYS A 131 1.39 -3.25 -12.14
C LYS A 131 1.35 -1.74 -11.85
N ALA A 132 2.14 -0.95 -12.58
CA ALA A 132 2.29 0.50 -12.36
C ALA A 132 0.98 1.31 -12.41
N ASN A 133 0.00 0.86 -13.19
CA ASN A 133 -1.30 1.51 -13.37
C ASN A 133 -2.44 0.79 -12.60
N GLU A 134 -2.11 -0.27 -11.87
CA GLU A 134 -3.08 -1.00 -11.07
C GLU A 134 -3.09 -0.49 -9.64
N CYS A 135 -4.30 -0.38 -9.09
CA CYS A 135 -4.55 0.12 -7.76
C CYS A 135 -5.55 -0.80 -7.08
N ILE A 136 -5.31 -1.17 -5.82
CA ILE A 136 -6.29 -1.88 -5.00
C ILE A 136 -6.88 -0.90 -4.00
N VAL A 137 -8.20 -0.89 -3.91
CA VAL A 137 -8.93 -0.10 -2.93
C VAL A 137 -9.62 -1.04 -1.96
N SER A 138 -9.52 -0.70 -0.68
CA SER A 138 -10.23 -1.37 0.40
C SER A 138 -11.46 -0.57 0.80
N TYR A 139 -12.53 -1.29 1.15
CA TYR A 139 -13.78 -0.72 1.64
C TYR A 139 -14.34 -1.60 2.76
N LYS A 140 -15.14 -0.98 3.62
CA LYS A 140 -15.85 -1.69 4.69
C LYS A 140 -17.28 -1.96 4.25
N LYS A 141 -17.71 -3.23 4.35
CA LYS A 141 -19.11 -3.62 4.19
C LYS A 141 -19.52 -4.40 5.45
N GLY A 142 -20.20 -3.71 6.37
CA GLY A 142 -20.42 -4.22 7.73
C GLY A 142 -19.09 -4.45 8.46
N ASN A 143 -18.93 -5.61 9.10
CA ASN A 143 -17.72 -5.97 9.84
C ASN A 143 -16.59 -6.58 8.98
N LYS A 144 -16.74 -6.64 7.65
CA LYS A 144 -15.74 -7.26 6.76
C LYS A 144 -15.08 -6.21 5.86
N THR A 145 -13.75 -6.19 5.87
CA THR A 145 -12.94 -5.43 4.91
C THR A 145 -12.83 -6.21 3.61
N LYS A 146 -13.18 -5.57 2.51
CA LYS A 146 -13.09 -6.16 1.17
C LYS A 146 -12.19 -5.30 0.30
N TYR A 147 -11.65 -5.93 -0.75
CA TYR A 147 -10.70 -5.30 -1.67
C TYR A 147 -11.24 -5.40 -3.10
N PHE A 148 -11.04 -4.36 -3.89
CA PHE A 148 -11.27 -4.40 -5.33
C PHE A 148 -10.13 -3.73 -6.10
N LYS A 149 -9.91 -4.20 -7.32
CA LYS A 149 -8.88 -3.66 -8.22
C LYS A 149 -9.50 -2.61 -9.16
N ILE A 150 -8.77 -1.52 -9.38
CA ILE A 150 -9.06 -0.50 -10.39
C ILE A 150 -7.81 -0.17 -11.20
N ILE A 151 -8.03 0.31 -12.42
CA ILE A 151 -6.97 0.85 -13.28
C ILE A 151 -7.02 2.37 -13.15
N VAL A 152 -5.86 3.00 -12.96
CA VAL A 152 -5.73 4.45 -12.86
C VAL A 152 -4.83 4.99 -13.96
N ASN A 153 -5.24 6.10 -14.56
CA ASN A 153 -4.49 6.76 -15.61
C ASN A 153 -3.64 7.91 -15.04
N LYS A 154 -2.44 8.10 -15.60
CA LYS A 154 -1.58 9.25 -15.26
C LYS A 154 -2.14 10.50 -15.93
N ARG A 155 -2.40 11.55 -15.16
CA ARG A 155 -2.63 12.89 -15.68
C ARG A 155 -1.37 13.74 -15.49
N GLN A 156 -0.97 14.44 -16.54
CA GLN A 156 0.13 15.38 -16.45
C GLN A 156 -0.27 16.54 -15.54
N THR A 157 0.64 16.92 -14.66
CA THR A 157 0.55 18.16 -13.91
C THR A 157 1.27 19.19 -14.77
N ASN A 158 0.55 20.11 -15.41
CA ASN A 158 1.19 21.27 -16.03
C ASN A 158 1.86 22.05 -14.89
N SER A 159 3.18 21.98 -14.78
CA SER A 159 3.91 22.80 -13.82
C SER A 159 3.78 24.24 -14.26
N SER A 160 2.85 24.98 -13.64
CA SER A 160 2.76 26.43 -13.74
C SER A 160 3.99 27.04 -13.04
N LEU A 161 5.13 27.01 -13.70
CA LEU A 161 6.37 27.74 -13.39
C LEU A 161 7.23 27.76 -14.66
N ASN A 162 6.64 28.27 -15.74
CA ASN A 162 7.39 28.74 -16.91
C ASN A 162 6.72 29.99 -17.50
N GLN A 163 6.32 30.91 -16.61
CA GLN A 163 6.02 32.28 -16.96
C GLN A 163 6.68 33.17 -15.90
N ARG A 164 7.61 34.02 -16.37
CA ARG A 164 8.48 34.95 -15.64
C ARG A 164 9.87 34.40 -15.27
N MET A 165 10.73 34.32 -16.28
CA MET A 165 12.00 35.07 -16.34
C MET A 165 12.33 35.33 -17.80
#